data_AF-A0A436FBW4-F1
#
_entry.id   AF-A0A436FBW4-F1
#
_cell.length_a   1.000
_cell.length_b   1.000
_cell.length_c   1.000
_cell.angle_alpha   90.00
_cell.angle_beta   90.00
_cell.angle_gamma   90.00
#
_symmetry.space_group_name_H-M   'P 1'
#
loop_
_entity.id
_entity.type
_entity.pdbx_description
1 polymer ?
#
loop_
_entity_poly.entity_id
_entity_poly.type
_entity_poly.pdbx_seq_one_letter_code
_entity_poly.pdbx_strand_id
1 'polypeptide(L)'
;MNAIALLDYAGVAVFAATGALAASRKQLDIIGFLFLASVTGIGGGTLRDVILNLPVFWVANSGYVLVCAAVAVLVFFSAHRVESRWKWLLWLDAIGLAAFSVMGAAKGLAIT
;
A
#
# COMPACT_ATOMS: atom_id res chain seq x y z
N MET A 1 -1.03 11.54 -17.55
CA MET A 1 -0.34 10.73 -16.52
C MET A 1 0.47 9.66 -17.25
N ASN A 2 1.72 9.43 -16.86
CA ASN A 2 2.57 8.42 -17.47
C ASN A 2 2.21 7.03 -16.93
N ALA A 3 2.32 5.98 -17.74
CA ALA A 3 1.93 4.61 -17.37
C ALA A 3 2.63 4.11 -16.09
N ILE A 4 3.90 4.48 -15.91
CA ILE A 4 4.71 4.12 -14.74
C ILE A 4 4.11 4.71 -13.44
N ALA A 5 3.71 5.98 -13.46
CA ALA A 5 3.12 6.63 -12.30
C ALA A 5 1.78 5.98 -11.91
N LEU A 6 1.00 5.52 -12.89
CA LEU A 6 -0.25 4.80 -12.64
C LEU A 6 0.02 3.46 -11.94
N LEU A 7 1.05 2.73 -12.36
CA LEU A 7 1.46 1.46 -11.76
C LEU A 7 1.96 1.65 -10.32
N ASP A 8 2.69 2.73 -10.04
CA ASP A 8 3.12 3.05 -8.67
C ASP A 8 1.91 3.29 -7.74
N TYR A 9 0.96 4.13 -8.16
CA TYR A 9 -0.26 4.36 -7.38
C TYR A 9 -1.08 3.10 -7.21
N ALA A 10 -1.17 2.25 -8.24
CA ALA A 10 -1.86 0.98 -8.16
C ALA A 10 -1.18 0.03 -7.15
N GLY A 11 0.15 -0.05 -7.13
CA GLY A 11 0.90 -0.85 -6.17
C GLY A 11 0.64 -0.40 -4.72
N VAL A 12 0.68 0.92 -4.48
CA VAL A 12 0.36 1.49 -3.16
C VAL A 12 -1.10 1.19 -2.78
N ALA A 13 -2.04 1.29 -3.72
CA ALA A 13 -3.44 0.97 -3.48
C ALA A 13 -3.67 -0.50 -3.11
N VAL A 14 -2.99 -1.44 -3.78
CA VAL A 14 -3.07 -2.88 -3.49
C VAL A 14 -2.58 -3.17 -2.07
N PHE A 15 -1.44 -2.63 -1.66
CA PHE A 15 -0.95 -2.80 -0.28
C PHE A 15 -1.77 -2.04 0.76
N ALA A 16 -2.31 -0.87 0.42
CA ALA A 16 -3.24 -0.19 1.30
C ALA A 16 -4.49 -1.05 1.56
N ALA A 17 -4.98 -1.76 0.54
CA ALA A 17 -6.11 -2.66 0.67
C ALA A 17 -5.80 -3.86 1.57
N THR A 18 -4.58 -4.43 1.51
CA THR A 18 -4.19 -5.53 2.42
C THR A 18 -4.15 -5.05 3.88
N GLY A 19 -3.57 -3.87 4.14
CA GLY A 19 -3.58 -3.24 5.45
C GLY A 19 -4.99 -2.97 5.97
N ALA A 20 -5.86 -2.41 5.13
CA ALA A 20 -7.26 -2.16 5.49
C ALA A 20 -8.05 -3.46 5.76
N LEU A 21 -7.83 -4.52 4.99
CA LEU A 21 -8.43 -5.83 5.24
C LEU A 21 -7.91 -6.44 6.55
N ALA A 22 -6.64 -6.26 6.88
CA ALA A 22 -6.07 -6.67 8.16
C ALA A 22 -6.73 -5.94 9.33
N ALA A 23 -6.93 -4.61 9.22
CA ALA A 23 -7.66 -3.81 10.20
C ALA A 23 -9.11 -4.29 10.35
N SER A 24 -9.78 -4.59 9.23
CA SER A 24 -11.15 -5.13 9.21
C SER A 24 -11.27 -6.46 9.95
N ARG A 25 -10.30 -7.36 9.80
CA ARG A 25 -10.28 -8.65 10.52
C ARG A 25 -10.11 -8.49 12.02
N LYS A 26 -9.47 -7.41 12.46
CA LYS A 26 -9.27 -7.07 13.87
C LYS A 26 -10.38 -6.15 14.41
N GLN A 27 -11.42 -5.88 13.62
CA GLN A 27 -12.55 -5.01 13.98
C GLN A 27 -12.09 -3.64 14.51
N LEU A 28 -11.06 -3.07 13.89
CA LEU A 28 -10.63 -1.73 14.21
C LEU A 28 -11.61 -0.69 13.67
N ASP A 29 -11.52 0.53 14.21
CA ASP A 29 -12.27 1.69 13.73
C ASP A 29 -11.66 2.28 12.45
N ILE A 30 -12.31 3.32 11.90
CA ILE A 30 -11.83 3.96 10.68
C ILE A 30 -10.42 4.54 10.81
N ILE A 31 -10.05 5.01 12.01
CA ILE A 31 -8.71 5.52 12.28
C ILE A 31 -7.70 4.38 12.19
N GLY A 32 -8.00 3.21 12.76
CA GLY A 32 -7.20 2.00 12.61
C GLY A 32 -7.06 1.56 11.14
N PHE A 33 -8.11 1.67 10.33
CA PHE A 33 -8.04 1.39 8.89
C PHE A 33 -7.12 2.37 8.16
N LEU A 34 -7.28 3.68 8.38
CA LEU A 34 -6.44 4.72 7.79
C LEU A 34 -4.97 4.50 8.15
N PHE A 35 -4.70 4.18 9.41
CA PHE A 35 -3.35 3.91 9.90
C PHE A 35 -2.75 2.66 9.25
N LEU A 36 -3.41 1.50 9.35
CA LEU A 36 -2.87 0.25 8.78
C LEU A 36 -2.73 0.32 7.26
N ALA A 37 -3.71 0.88 6.55
CA ALA A 37 -3.63 1.05 5.10
C ALA A 37 -2.46 1.95 4.70
N SER A 38 -2.23 3.03 5.43
CA SER A 38 -1.09 3.92 5.18
C SER A 38 0.22 3.18 5.46
N VAL A 39 0.40 2.63 6.66
CA VAL A 39 1.64 1.94 7.04
C VAL A 39 1.96 0.80 6.07
N THR A 40 0.99 -0.01 5.65
CA THR A 40 1.22 -1.09 4.69
C THR A 40 1.46 -0.57 3.27
N GLY A 41 0.68 0.41 2.80
CA GLY A 41 0.78 0.97 1.45
C GLY A 41 2.09 1.73 1.17
N ILE A 42 2.52 2.59 2.10
CA ILE A 42 3.72 3.44 1.93
C ILE A 42 4.95 2.94 2.71
N GLY A 43 4.79 2.01 3.65
CA GLY A 43 5.87 1.58 4.54
C GLY A 43 7.04 0.92 3.81
N GLY A 44 6.77 0.01 2.88
CA GLY A 44 7.83 -0.66 2.10
C GLY A 44 8.66 0.32 1.26
N GLY A 45 8.00 1.25 0.57
CA GLY A 45 8.67 2.32 -0.18
C GLY A 45 9.44 3.28 0.72
N THR A 46 8.93 3.55 1.93
CA THR A 46 9.62 4.38 2.93
C THR A 46 10.90 3.71 3.39
N LEU A 47 10.86 2.44 3.79
CA LEU A 47 12.05 1.68 4.18
C LEU A 47 13.08 1.63 3.05
N ARG A 48 12.63 1.35 1.82
CA ARG A 48 13.48 1.36 0.63
C ARG A 48 14.19 2.71 0.46
N ASP A 49 13.44 3.81 0.49
CA ASP A 49 14.01 5.14 0.24
C ASP A 49 14.98 5.55 1.36
N VAL A 50 14.69 5.20 2.63
CA VAL A 50 15.61 5.42 3.75
C VAL A 50 16.90 4.61 3.60
N ILE A 51 16.82 3.32 3.24
CA ILE A 51 17.99 2.46 3.02
C ILE A 51 18.88 3.02 1.89
N LEU A 52 18.25 3.59 0.86
CA LEU A 52 18.94 4.19 -0.30
C LEU A 52 19.40 5.64 -0.05
N ASN A 53 19.22 6.18 1.16
CA ASN A 53 19.49 7.59 1.51
C ASN A 53 18.80 8.60 0.58
N LEU A 54 17.56 8.30 0.17
CA LEU A 54 16.72 9.15 -0.66
C LEU A 54 15.62 9.83 0.18
N PRO A 55 15.11 11.00 -0.26
CA PRO A 55 13.92 11.60 0.35
C PRO A 55 12.72 10.66 0.18
N VAL A 56 11.90 10.58 1.22
CA VAL A 56 10.74 9.69 1.26
C VAL A 56 9.65 10.15 0.29
N PHE A 57 9.28 9.28 -0.64
CA PHE A 57 8.42 9.63 -1.79
C PHE A 57 7.07 10.25 -1.44
N TRP A 58 6.40 9.78 -0.38
CA TRP A 58 5.06 10.26 0.00
C TRP A 58 5.10 11.62 0.72
N VAL A 59 6.27 12.04 1.23
CA VAL A 59 6.47 13.39 1.76
C VAL A 59 6.61 14.38 0.62
N ALA A 60 7.32 13.98 -0.45
CA ALA A 60 7.44 14.79 -1.66
C ALA A 60 6.11 14.89 -2.44
N ASN A 61 5.27 13.84 -2.38
CA ASN A 61 3.97 13.80 -3.03
C ASN A 61 2.90 13.21 -2.10
N SER A 62 2.07 14.07 -1.51
CA SER A 62 1.00 13.68 -0.58
C SER A 62 -0.12 12.86 -1.24
N GLY A 63 -0.16 12.77 -2.57
CA GLY A 63 -1.11 11.95 -3.32
C GLY A 63 -1.07 10.47 -2.93
N TYR A 64 0.09 9.94 -2.53
CA TYR A 64 0.20 8.55 -2.07
C TYR A 64 -0.56 8.29 -0.77
N VAL A 65 -0.52 9.25 0.17
CA VAL A 65 -1.28 9.17 1.43
C VAL A 65 -2.78 9.27 1.15
N LEU A 66 -3.18 10.15 0.22
CA LEU A 66 -4.58 10.26 -0.21
C LEU A 66 -5.10 8.96 -0.84
N VAL A 67 -4.27 8.26 -1.63
CA VAL A 67 -4.62 6.94 -2.17
C VAL A 67 -4.82 5.92 -1.04
N CYS A 68 -3.90 5.85 -0.07
CA CYS A 68 -4.07 4.97 1.09
C CYS A 68 -5.36 5.28 1.86
N ALA A 69 -5.66 6.56 2.09
CA ALA A 69 -6.87 6.99 2.77
C ALA A 69 -8.14 6.63 1.99
N ALA A 70 -8.15 6.88 0.68
CA ALA A 70 -9.28 6.52 -0.19
C ALA A 70 -9.54 5.00 -0.15
N VAL A 71 -8.49 4.19 -0.27
CA VAL A 71 -8.60 2.73 -0.19
C VAL A 71 -9.08 2.28 1.19
N ALA A 72 -8.57 2.87 2.27
CA ALA A 72 -9.01 2.56 3.63
C ALA A 72 -10.51 2.81 3.81
N VAL A 73 -11.02 3.96 3.35
CA VAL A 73 -12.45 4.30 3.42
C VAL A 73 -13.27 3.32 2.57
N LEU A 74 -12.84 3.04 1.34
CA LEU A 74 -13.52 2.10 0.45
C LEU A 74 -13.59 0.70 1.06
N VAL A 75 -12.50 0.19 1.62
CA VAL A 75 -12.44 -1.13 2.26
C VAL A 75 -13.24 -1.13 3.57
N PHE A 76 -13.22 -0.06 4.36
CA PHE A 76 -14.04 0.05 5.57
C PHE A 76 -15.52 -0.17 5.28
N PHE A 77 -16.06 0.48 4.24
CA PHE A 77 -17.45 0.33 3.86
C PHE A 77 -17.75 -0.93 3.03
N SER A 78 -16.77 -1.56 2.39
CA SER A 78 -17.02 -2.73 1.52
C SER A 78 -16.65 -4.08 2.15
N ALA A 79 -15.78 -4.12 3.17
CA ALA A 79 -15.23 -5.35 3.73
C ALA A 79 -16.27 -6.28 4.38
N HIS A 80 -17.47 -5.77 4.69
CA HIS A 80 -18.58 -6.60 5.19
C HIS A 80 -19.23 -7.45 4.08
N ARG A 81 -19.09 -7.07 2.80
CA ARG A 81 -19.61 -7.84 1.65
C ARG A 81 -18.66 -8.93 1.16
N VAL A 82 -17.46 -8.98 1.70
CA VAL A 82 -16.41 -9.91 1.27
C VAL A 82 -16.50 -11.19 2.09
N GLU A 83 -16.82 -12.32 1.46
CA GLU A 83 -16.96 -13.64 2.11
C GLU A 83 -15.73 -14.01 2.96
N SER A 84 -14.53 -13.92 2.37
CA SER A 84 -13.29 -14.26 3.07
C SER A 84 -12.26 -13.14 2.97
N ARG A 85 -12.28 -12.25 3.97
CA ARG A 85 -11.26 -11.17 4.13
C ARG A 85 -9.84 -11.72 4.14
N TRP A 86 -9.64 -12.94 4.67
CA TRP A 86 -8.33 -13.59 4.73
C TRP A 86 -7.81 -14.02 3.35
N LYS A 87 -8.63 -14.64 2.51
CA LYS A 87 -8.22 -15.03 1.16
C LYS A 87 -7.84 -13.81 0.31
N TRP A 88 -8.67 -12.77 0.34
CA TRP A 88 -8.39 -11.53 -0.39
C TRP A 88 -7.14 -10.83 0.11
N LEU A 89 -6.91 -10.79 1.43
CA LEU A 89 -5.67 -10.27 1.99
C LEU A 89 -4.46 -11.02 1.43
N LEU A 90 -4.47 -12.36 1.45
CA LEU A 90 -3.35 -13.17 0.94
C LEU A 90 -3.06 -12.93 -0.55
N TRP A 91 -4.10 -12.89 -1.38
CA TRP A 91 -3.92 -12.67 -2.82
C TRP A 91 -3.40 -11.27 -3.14
N LEU A 92 -3.97 -10.24 -2.50
CA LEU A 92 -3.50 -8.86 -2.69
C LEU A 92 -2.08 -8.68 -2.15
N ASP A 93 -1.74 -9.33 -1.04
CA ASP A 93 -0.40 -9.27 -0.45
C ASP A 93 0.62 -9.96 -1.36
N ALA A 94 0.29 -11.12 -1.94
CA ALA A 94 1.16 -11.78 -2.91
C ALA A 94 1.43 -10.93 -4.15
N ILE A 95 0.39 -10.24 -4.69
CA ILE A 95 0.53 -9.33 -5.83
C ILE A 95 1.42 -8.13 -5.46
N GLY A 96 1.14 -7.50 -4.31
CA GLY A 96 1.91 -6.37 -3.81
C GLY A 96 3.38 -6.75 -3.59
N LEU A 97 3.63 -7.87 -2.92
CA LEU A 97 4.96 -8.37 -2.59
C LEU A 97 5.77 -8.60 -3.88
N ALA A 98 5.21 -9.31 -4.85
CA ALA A 98 5.88 -9.55 -6.13
C ALA A 98 6.24 -8.24 -6.85
N ALA A 99 5.30 -7.29 -6.93
CA ALA A 99 5.53 -6.01 -7.60
C ALA A 99 6.60 -5.16 -6.89
N PHE A 100 6.53 -5.03 -5.56
CA PHE A 100 7.46 -4.21 -4.78
C PHE A 100 8.85 -4.84 -4.68
N SER A 101 8.96 -6.17 -4.66
CA SER A 101 10.26 -6.84 -4.75
C SER A 101 10.99 -6.49 -6.05
N VAL A 102 10.30 -6.54 -7.19
CA VAL A 102 10.90 -6.20 -8.50
C VAL A 102 11.21 -4.70 -8.59
N MET A 103 10.27 -3.82 -8.22
CA MET A 103 10.49 -2.37 -8.26
C MET A 103 11.60 -1.92 -7.30
N GLY A 104 11.67 -2.52 -6.11
CA GLY A 104 12.71 -2.27 -5.13
C GLY A 104 14.09 -2.66 -5.66
N ALA A 105 14.22 -3.87 -6.23
CA ALA A 105 15.46 -4.34 -6.85
C ALA A 105 15.89 -3.45 -8.02
N ALA A 106 14.96 -3.09 -8.91
CA ALA A 106 15.24 -2.21 -10.05
C ALA A 106 15.73 -0.82 -9.61
N LYS A 107 15.08 -0.22 -8.60
CA LYS A 107 15.48 1.09 -8.07
C LYS A 107 16.84 1.04 -7.37
N GLY A 108 17.13 -0.04 -6.61
CA GLY A 108 18.42 -0.23 -5.98
C GLY A 108 19.55 -0.39 -6.99
N LEU A 109 19.35 -1.22 -8.02
CA LEU A 109 20.31 -1.41 -9.10
C LEU A 109 20.59 -0.12 -9.87
N ALA A 110 19.58 0.74 -10.08
CA ALA A 110 19.74 2.00 -10.80
C ALA A 110 20.53 3.08 -10.03
N ILE A 111 20.74 2.92 -8.72
CA ILE A 111 21.45 3.87 -7.85
C ILE A 111 22.90 3.43 -7.59
N THR A 112 23.21 2.14 -7.82
CA THR A 112 24.58 1.60 -7.69
C THR A 112 25.34 1.80 -8.99
#